data_AF-A0AAV7CSH7-F1
#
_entry.id   AF-A0AAV7CSH7-F1
#
_cell.length_a   1.000
_cell.length_b   1.000
_cell.length_c   1.000
_cell.angle_alpha   90.00
_cell.angle_beta   90.00
_cell.angle_gamma   90.00
#
_symmetry.space_group_name_H-M   'P 1'
#
loop_
_entity.id
_entity.type
_entity.pdbx_description
1 polymer ?
#
loop_
_entity_poly.entity_id
_entity_poly.type
_entity_poly.pdbx_seq_one_letter_code
_entity_poly.pdbx_strand_id
1 'polypeptide(L)'
;MYIPFLHLGYDFRRSSLFAHVPSARVGGDLGSVDKAGRDYLTVLQHMWRPSTDPLPTHACCLSPDLIRSEVHYLKLDFNWRVREVLLSSMLSAYYVAFVPVWFVKNTQYYDKRWSCELFLQISLSTSVILTQHLLPARYCDLLHKAAAHLGCWQKVDPALCSNMLQHSWMEECMWPQGVLVKHNKNVYKAVGHYNVAIPSDMSHFRFHFFFSNPLRVLNILTTLEGFLIFYQLYSLLSSEKWHHTISLALILFSNYYAFFKLLRDRIVLGKAYSYTGVSDSEQKLN
;
A
#
# COMPACT_ATOMS: atom_id res chain seq x y z
N MET A 1 -19.66 10.91 -2.19
CA MET A 1 -18.30 10.50 -2.62
C MET A 1 -17.36 10.79 -1.45
N TYR A 2 -17.17 9.81 -0.58
CA TYR A 2 -16.31 9.90 0.60
C TYR A 2 -15.37 8.70 0.54
N ILE A 3 -14.07 8.96 0.46
CA ILE A 3 -13.04 7.92 0.46
C ILE A 3 -12.35 7.97 1.82
N PRO A 4 -12.67 7.07 2.77
CA PRO A 4 -11.91 6.95 4.00
C PRO A 4 -10.79 5.91 3.77
N PHE A 5 -9.66 6.40 3.26
CA PHE A 5 -8.38 5.72 3.49
C PHE A 5 -8.02 5.94 4.97
N LEU A 6 -7.60 4.88 5.66
CA LEU A 6 -7.18 4.86 7.07
C LEU A 6 -8.32 4.85 8.11
N HIS A 7 -9.06 3.74 8.20
CA HIS A 7 -9.53 3.30 9.51
C HIS A 7 -8.56 2.23 10.00
N LEU A 8 -7.45 2.69 10.56
CA LEU A 8 -6.51 1.89 11.32
C LEU A 8 -7.17 1.58 12.67
N GLY A 9 -8.15 0.67 12.66
CA GLY A 9 -8.76 0.13 13.87
C GLY A 9 -7.77 -0.83 14.52
N TYR A 10 -6.78 -0.31 15.22
CA TYR A 10 -5.94 -1.07 16.12
C TYR A 10 -6.27 -0.62 17.55
N ASP A 11 -6.77 -1.55 18.36
CA ASP A 11 -7.13 -1.32 19.75
C ASP A 11 -5.93 -0.80 20.56
N PHE A 12 -5.96 0.48 20.90
CA PHE A 12 -4.99 1.17 21.75
C PHE A 12 -4.98 0.64 23.22
N ARG A 13 -5.86 -0.31 23.56
CA ARG A 13 -6.05 -0.77 24.95
C ARG A 13 -4.93 -1.68 25.49
N ARG A 14 -3.94 -2.08 24.66
CA ARG A 14 -2.77 -2.86 25.12
C ARG A 14 -1.49 -2.05 25.30
N SER A 15 -1.55 -0.74 25.13
CA SER A 15 -0.41 0.18 25.25
C SER A 15 -0.45 1.02 26.54
N SER A 16 -0.82 0.41 27.68
CA SER A 16 -0.79 1.07 28.98
C SER A 16 0.61 1.11 29.61
N LEU A 17 1.67 1.33 28.81
CA LEU A 17 3.04 1.49 29.30
C LEU A 17 3.63 2.90 29.10
N PHE A 18 2.88 3.81 28.46
CA PHE A 18 3.28 5.21 28.30
C PHE A 18 2.40 6.15 29.13
N ALA A 19 2.38 5.94 30.45
CA ALA A 19 1.82 6.91 31.38
C ALA A 19 2.50 6.79 32.76
N HIS A 20 3.78 7.13 32.82
CA HIS A 20 4.36 7.74 34.01
C HIS A 20 5.71 8.35 33.63
N VAL A 21 5.73 9.65 33.41
CA VAL A 21 6.95 10.46 33.49
C VAL A 21 6.96 11.06 34.89
N PRO A 22 7.72 10.54 35.86
CA PRO A 22 8.19 11.36 36.96
C PRO A 22 9.41 12.15 36.48
N SER A 23 9.35 13.46 36.73
CA SER A 23 10.45 14.41 36.63
C SER A 23 11.80 13.81 37.07
N ALA A 24 12.79 13.90 36.19
CA ALA A 24 14.15 13.43 36.44
C ALA A 24 14.77 14.18 37.63
N ARG A 25 15.03 13.44 38.72
CA ARG A 25 16.14 13.77 39.61
C ARG A 25 17.40 13.12 39.07
N VAL A 26 18.45 13.93 38.98
CA VAL A 26 19.81 13.57 38.59
C VAL A 26 20.32 12.43 39.46
N GLY A 27 20.70 11.30 38.85
CA GLY A 27 21.44 10.23 39.51
C GLY A 27 21.23 8.85 38.90
N GLY A 28 22.24 8.37 38.17
CA GLY A 28 22.59 6.95 37.98
C GLY A 28 21.60 6.04 37.26
N ASP A 29 21.87 5.72 35.98
CA ASP A 29 21.97 4.32 35.54
C ASP A 29 22.34 4.24 34.04
N LEU A 30 23.60 3.88 33.77
CA LEU A 30 24.14 3.67 32.43
C LEU A 30 23.58 2.39 31.75
N GLY A 31 22.82 1.55 32.48
CA GLY A 31 22.30 0.27 31.99
C GLY A 31 20.92 0.30 31.31
N SER A 32 20.14 1.38 31.50
CA SER A 32 18.75 1.46 31.01
C SER A 32 18.64 1.94 29.55
N VAL A 33 19.48 2.92 29.18
CA VAL A 33 19.57 3.45 27.79
C VAL A 33 19.98 2.36 26.80
N ASP A 34 20.82 1.44 27.26
CA ASP A 34 21.42 0.39 26.44
C ASP A 34 20.42 -0.74 26.09
N LYS A 35 19.42 -0.98 26.96
CA LYS A 35 18.31 -1.91 26.67
C LYS A 35 17.32 -1.31 25.67
N ALA A 36 16.92 -0.05 25.85
CA ALA A 36 16.02 0.62 24.91
C ALA A 36 16.65 0.70 23.49
N GLY A 37 17.95 1.03 23.40
CA GLY A 37 18.68 1.05 22.13
C GLY A 37 18.72 -0.33 21.44
N ARG A 38 18.88 -1.42 22.20
CA ARG A 38 18.79 -2.80 21.69
C ARG A 38 17.39 -3.15 21.20
N ASP A 39 16.34 -2.69 21.86
CA ASP A 39 14.96 -2.92 21.42
C ASP A 39 14.65 -2.15 20.13
N TYR A 40 15.14 -0.92 19.97
CA TYR A 40 15.05 -0.20 18.69
C TYR A 40 15.89 -0.84 17.59
N LEU A 41 17.10 -1.28 17.90
CA LEU A 41 17.96 -1.97 16.92
C LEU A 41 17.37 -3.30 16.50
N THR A 42 16.75 -4.07 17.39
CA THR A 42 16.09 -5.32 17.04
C THR A 42 14.81 -5.09 16.23
N VAL A 43 14.05 -4.02 16.52
CA VAL A 43 12.92 -3.60 15.67
C VAL A 43 13.41 -3.17 14.29
N LEU A 44 14.46 -2.34 14.20
CA LEU A 44 15.08 -1.95 12.94
C LEU A 44 15.64 -3.16 12.20
N GLN A 45 16.26 -4.11 12.88
CA GLN A 45 16.80 -5.34 12.29
C GLN A 45 15.69 -6.29 11.80
N HIS A 46 14.51 -6.25 12.42
CA HIS A 46 13.30 -6.90 11.91
C HIS A 46 12.70 -6.16 10.71
N MET A 47 12.80 -4.82 10.65
CA MET A 47 12.39 -4.01 9.49
C MET A 47 13.37 -4.15 8.31
N TRP A 48 14.67 -4.31 8.61
CA TRP A 48 15.77 -4.42 7.65
C TRP A 48 16.05 -5.83 7.18
N ARG A 49 15.26 -6.85 7.57
CA ARG A 49 15.38 -8.17 6.95
C ARG A 49 15.06 -8.00 5.47
N PRO A 50 16.04 -8.11 4.54
CA PRO A 50 15.73 -8.11 3.13
C PRO A 50 14.76 -9.27 2.91
N SER A 51 13.67 -9.02 2.17
CA SER A 51 12.74 -10.05 1.71
C SER A 51 13.49 -11.07 0.84
N THR A 52 14.22 -11.96 1.51
CA THR A 52 14.85 -13.17 1.01
C THR A 52 13.97 -14.38 1.30
N ASP A 53 12.74 -14.13 1.78
CA ASP A 53 11.67 -15.10 1.68
C ASP A 53 11.20 -15.10 0.21
N PRO A 54 11.07 -16.28 -0.42
CA PRO A 54 10.56 -16.37 -1.78
C PRO A 54 9.23 -15.63 -1.87
N LEU A 55 9.06 -14.83 -2.93
CA LEU A 55 7.82 -14.14 -3.22
C LEU A 55 6.65 -15.13 -3.02
N PRO A 56 5.63 -14.82 -2.19
CA PRO A 56 4.55 -15.74 -1.94
C PRO A 56 4.00 -16.22 -3.29
N THR A 57 4.10 -17.53 -3.51
CA THR A 57 3.76 -18.10 -4.81
C THR A 57 2.28 -18.37 -4.79
N HIS A 58 1.54 -17.79 -5.73
CA HIS A 58 0.11 -18.04 -5.86
C HIS A 58 -0.10 -19.54 -6.11
N ALA A 59 -0.72 -20.23 -5.17
CA ALA A 59 -1.21 -21.58 -5.42
C ALA A 59 -2.66 -21.43 -5.90
N CYS A 60 -2.92 -21.69 -7.18
CA CYS A 60 -4.30 -21.79 -7.69
C CYS A 60 -4.97 -23.02 -7.07
N CYS A 61 -5.31 -22.94 -5.78
CA CYS A 61 -5.94 -23.99 -5.03
C CYS A 61 -7.46 -23.87 -5.16
N LEU A 62 -8.13 -25.00 -5.33
CA LEU A 62 -9.59 -25.09 -5.41
C LEU A 62 -10.25 -25.13 -4.02
N SER A 63 -9.49 -25.00 -2.92
CA SER A 63 -10.04 -25.03 -1.56
C SER A 63 -10.36 -23.61 -1.07
N PRO A 64 -11.61 -23.35 -0.66
CA PRO A 64 -12.06 -22.00 -0.29
C PRO A 64 -11.35 -21.45 0.96
N ASP A 65 -11.05 -22.31 1.93
CA ASP A 65 -10.37 -21.88 3.17
C ASP A 65 -8.92 -21.47 2.94
N LEU A 66 -8.23 -22.14 2.01
CA LEU A 66 -6.86 -21.82 1.67
C LEU A 66 -6.79 -20.46 0.94
N ILE A 67 -7.70 -20.19 0.00
CA ILE A 67 -7.81 -18.88 -0.68
C ILE A 67 -8.06 -17.76 0.34
N ARG A 68 -8.95 -17.98 1.32
CA ARG A 68 -9.21 -16.97 2.38
C ARG A 68 -7.98 -16.72 3.24
N SER A 69 -7.28 -17.78 3.63
CA SER A 69 -6.05 -17.67 4.42
C SER A 69 -4.95 -16.93 3.64
N GLU A 70 -4.78 -17.24 2.35
CA GLU A 70 -3.82 -16.57 1.46
C GLU A 70 -4.11 -15.07 1.35
N VAL A 71 -5.36 -14.69 1.06
CA VAL A 71 -5.78 -13.28 1.00
C VAL A 71 -5.54 -12.58 2.34
N HIS A 72 -5.79 -13.25 3.46
CA HIS A 72 -5.52 -12.70 4.78
C HIS A 72 -4.03 -12.40 4.98
N TYR A 73 -3.15 -13.35 4.64
CA TYR A 73 -1.70 -13.14 4.70
C TYR A 73 -1.23 -12.03 3.74
N LEU A 74 -1.73 -12.01 2.50
CA LEU A 74 -1.39 -10.96 1.52
C LEU A 74 -1.82 -9.56 1.98
N LYS A 75 -2.95 -9.44 2.67
CA LYS A 75 -3.39 -8.17 3.28
C LYS A 75 -2.42 -7.73 4.38
N LEU A 76 -2.01 -8.64 5.25
CA LEU A 76 -1.05 -8.34 6.31
C LEU A 76 0.30 -7.94 5.73
N ASP A 77 0.81 -8.68 4.75
CA ASP A 77 2.08 -8.39 4.09
C ASP A 77 2.03 -7.05 3.33
N PHE A 78 0.95 -6.77 2.59
CA PHE A 78 0.76 -5.47 1.95
C PHE A 78 0.76 -4.32 2.96
N ASN A 79 0.02 -4.44 4.07
CA ASN A 79 -0.01 -3.41 5.10
C ASN A 79 1.35 -3.20 5.75
N TRP A 80 2.09 -4.29 6.00
CA TRP A 80 3.44 -4.22 6.54
C TRP A 80 4.39 -3.51 5.57
N ARG A 81 4.37 -3.87 4.28
CA ARG A 81 5.19 -3.21 3.24
C ARG A 81 4.87 -1.72 3.11
N VAL A 82 3.59 -1.34 3.12
CA VAL A 82 3.19 0.09 3.06
C VAL A 82 3.67 0.85 4.30
N ARG A 83 3.54 0.25 5.48
CA ARG A 83 4.05 0.86 6.72
C ARG A 83 5.56 1.04 6.66
N GLU A 84 6.28 0.02 6.19
CA GLU A 84 7.74 0.06 6.03
C GLU A 84 8.16 1.17 5.08
N VAL A 85 7.52 1.28 3.91
CA VAL A 85 7.74 2.36 2.94
C VAL A 85 7.57 3.74 3.60
N LEU A 86 6.47 3.95 4.33
CA LEU A 86 6.17 5.23 4.96
C LEU A 86 7.15 5.58 6.09
N LEU A 87 7.52 4.62 6.92
CA LEU A 87 8.48 4.85 8.01
C LEU A 87 9.88 5.11 7.46
N SER A 88 10.33 4.30 6.51
CA SER A 88 11.66 4.44 5.91
C SER A 88 11.79 5.71 5.08
N SER A 89 10.74 6.17 4.39
CA SER A 89 10.76 7.45 3.68
C SER A 89 10.70 8.67 4.60
N MET A 90 9.97 8.59 5.72
CA MET A 90 10.00 9.62 6.76
C MET A 90 11.39 9.71 7.41
N LEU A 91 12.00 8.57 7.70
CA LEU A 91 13.32 8.51 8.30
C LEU A 91 14.39 9.06 7.36
N SER A 92 14.33 8.73 6.06
CA SER A 92 15.25 9.30 5.07
C SER A 92 15.10 10.82 4.97
N ALA A 93 13.87 11.32 4.88
CA ALA A 93 13.60 12.76 4.84
C ALA A 93 14.07 13.46 6.12
N TYR A 94 13.91 12.83 7.29
CA TYR A 94 14.41 13.35 8.56
C TYR A 94 15.93 13.51 8.55
N TYR A 95 16.68 12.49 8.15
CA TYR A 95 18.14 12.56 8.12
C TYR A 95 18.69 13.51 7.05
N VAL A 96 18.03 13.60 5.90
CA VAL A 96 18.51 14.44 4.78
C VAL A 96 18.11 15.91 4.95
N ALA A 97 16.88 16.19 5.39
CA ALA A 97 16.35 17.55 5.41
C ALA A 97 16.33 18.20 6.81
N PHE A 98 16.12 17.43 7.88
CA PHE A 98 15.93 17.99 9.23
C PHE A 98 17.21 18.00 10.07
N VAL A 99 17.99 16.91 10.06
CA VAL A 99 19.23 16.81 10.83
C VAL A 99 20.23 17.95 10.51
N PRO A 100 20.47 18.32 9.23
CA PRO A 100 21.36 19.45 8.91
C PRO A 100 20.89 20.78 9.51
N VAL A 101 19.57 21.00 9.60
CA VAL A 101 18.99 22.24 10.15
C VAL A 101 19.25 22.35 11.65
N TRP A 102 19.31 21.23 12.37
CA TRP A 102 19.60 21.23 13.81
C TRP A 102 21.04 21.71 14.12
N PHE A 103 21.98 21.46 13.22
CA PHE A 103 23.37 21.89 13.38
C PHE A 103 23.63 23.34 12.95
N VAL A 104 22.61 24.04 12.43
CA VAL A 104 22.72 25.45 12.06
C VAL A 104 22.80 26.31 13.32
N LYS A 105 23.83 27.17 13.40
CA LYS A 105 23.99 28.12 14.51
C LYS A 105 22.82 29.12 14.51
N ASN A 106 22.32 29.49 15.70
CA ASN A 106 21.22 30.46 15.89
C ASN A 106 21.48 31.85 15.26
N THR A 107 22.72 32.16 14.88
CA THR A 107 23.10 33.42 14.22
C THR A 107 22.85 33.43 12.71
N GLN A 108 22.49 32.29 12.11
CA GLN A 108 22.32 32.15 10.67
C GLN A 108 20.84 31.98 10.29
N TYR A 109 20.35 32.84 9.42
CA TYR A 109 18.97 32.77 8.93
C TYR A 109 18.81 31.59 7.98
N TYR A 110 17.87 30.68 8.28
CA TYR A 110 17.47 29.60 7.38
C TYR A 110 15.99 29.71 7.02
N ASP A 111 15.68 29.34 5.78
CA ASP A 111 14.32 29.41 5.24
C ASP A 111 13.51 28.17 5.66
N LYS A 112 12.58 28.37 6.61
CA LYS A 112 11.70 27.30 7.10
C LYS A 112 10.76 26.76 6.03
N ARG A 113 10.34 27.60 5.07
CA ARG A 113 9.41 27.17 4.00
C ARG A 113 10.12 26.22 3.06
N TRP A 114 11.31 26.61 2.61
CA TRP A 114 12.16 25.76 1.77
C TRP A 114 12.50 24.42 2.44
N SER A 115 12.87 24.44 3.72
CA SER A 115 13.16 23.20 4.46
C SER A 115 11.96 22.26 4.53
N CYS A 116 10.74 22.80 4.71
CA CYS A 116 9.50 22.02 4.69
C CYS A 116 9.22 21.43 3.29
N GLU A 117 9.35 22.25 2.23
CA GLU A 117 9.18 21.80 0.84
C GLU A 117 10.16 20.69 0.47
N LEU A 118 11.44 20.87 0.82
CA LEU A 118 12.49 19.88 0.60
C LEU A 118 12.22 18.58 1.36
N PHE A 119 11.78 18.67 2.62
CA PHE A 119 11.39 17.51 3.42
C PHE A 119 10.24 16.73 2.76
N LEU A 120 9.18 17.42 2.33
CA LEU A 120 8.04 16.79 1.64
C LEU A 120 8.44 16.17 0.31
N GLN A 121 9.27 16.87 -0.48
CA GLN A 121 9.78 16.36 -1.75
C GLN A 121 10.62 15.08 -1.54
N ILE A 122 11.55 15.06 -0.61
CA ILE A 122 12.39 13.89 -0.33
C ILE A 122 11.55 12.72 0.19
N SER A 123 10.63 13.01 1.11
CA SER A 123 9.67 12.02 1.63
C SER A 123 8.88 11.37 0.51
N LEU A 124 8.23 12.16 -0.36
CA LEU A 124 7.40 11.63 -1.44
C LEU A 124 8.24 10.87 -2.46
N SER A 125 9.38 11.42 -2.86
CA SER A 125 10.33 10.79 -3.80
C SER A 125 10.81 9.44 -3.29
N THR A 126 11.28 9.40 -2.04
CA THR A 126 11.77 8.16 -1.41
C THR A 126 10.61 7.16 -1.22
N SER A 127 9.41 7.63 -0.87
CA SER A 127 8.22 6.77 -0.74
C SER A 127 7.90 6.07 -2.06
N VAL A 128 7.92 6.78 -3.19
CA VAL A 128 7.63 6.20 -4.50
C VAL A 128 8.72 5.19 -4.89
N ILE A 129 10.00 5.54 -4.72
CA ILE A 129 11.13 4.64 -5.01
C ILE A 129 11.03 3.37 -4.15
N LEU A 130 10.85 3.51 -2.83
CA LEU A 130 10.70 2.37 -1.92
C LEU A 130 9.46 1.52 -2.27
N THR A 131 8.34 2.15 -2.65
CA THR A 131 7.15 1.40 -3.09
C THR A 131 7.47 0.54 -4.31
N GLN A 132 8.27 1.02 -5.27
CA GLN A 132 8.69 0.21 -6.42
C GLN A 132 9.57 -0.99 -6.03
N HIS A 133 10.37 -0.85 -4.96
CA HIS A 133 11.24 -1.92 -4.47
C HIS A 133 10.48 -2.95 -3.63
N LEU A 134 9.62 -2.49 -2.71
CA LEU A 134 8.86 -3.36 -1.81
C LEU A 134 7.60 -3.94 -2.47
N LEU A 135 7.02 -3.26 -3.46
CA LEU A 135 5.84 -3.70 -4.22
C LEU A 135 6.17 -3.80 -5.72
N PRO A 136 6.98 -4.79 -6.14
CA PRO A 136 7.30 -4.99 -7.54
C PRO A 136 6.04 -5.39 -8.35
N ALA A 137 6.04 -5.14 -9.66
CA ALA A 137 4.89 -5.44 -10.53
C ALA A 137 4.40 -6.90 -10.44
N ARG A 138 5.30 -7.86 -10.18
CA ARG A 138 4.96 -9.27 -9.93
C ARG A 138 4.11 -9.47 -8.67
N TYR A 139 4.37 -8.70 -7.62
CA TYR A 139 3.58 -8.72 -6.40
C TYR A 139 2.18 -8.14 -6.63
N CYS A 140 2.05 -7.11 -7.47
CA CYS A 140 0.75 -6.60 -7.89
C CYS A 140 -0.05 -7.62 -8.70
N ASP A 141 0.60 -8.41 -9.56
CA ASP A 141 -0.04 -9.53 -10.29
C ASP A 141 -0.50 -10.64 -9.33
N LEU A 142 0.32 -11.00 -8.34
CA LEU A 142 -0.06 -11.94 -7.28
C LEU A 142 -1.31 -11.47 -6.53
N LEU A 143 -1.33 -10.21 -6.08
CA LEU A 143 -2.49 -9.61 -5.40
C LEU A 143 -3.74 -9.60 -6.28
N HIS A 144 -3.56 -9.35 -7.58
CA HIS A 144 -4.65 -9.38 -8.53
C HIS A 144 -5.23 -10.78 -8.73
N LYS A 145 -4.37 -11.80 -8.90
CA LYS A 145 -4.78 -13.21 -9.00
C LYS A 145 -5.55 -13.64 -7.76
N ALA A 146 -4.99 -13.39 -6.57
CA ALA A 146 -5.66 -13.69 -5.30
C ALA A 146 -7.00 -12.96 -5.17
N ALA A 147 -7.09 -11.70 -5.60
CA ALA A 147 -8.34 -10.94 -5.62
C ALA A 147 -9.36 -11.53 -6.63
N ALA A 148 -8.92 -11.99 -7.80
CA ALA A 148 -9.78 -12.63 -8.79
C ALA A 148 -10.35 -13.97 -8.29
N HIS A 149 -9.54 -14.76 -7.57
CA HIS A 149 -9.97 -16.02 -6.94
C HIS A 149 -10.89 -15.81 -5.73
N LEU A 150 -10.70 -14.72 -4.98
CA LEU A 150 -11.58 -14.36 -3.88
C LEU A 150 -12.99 -13.99 -4.36
N GLY A 151 -13.08 -13.28 -5.49
CA GLY A 151 -14.32 -12.75 -6.04
C GLY A 151 -14.91 -11.62 -5.18
N CYS A 152 -16.09 -11.14 -5.59
CA CYS A 152 -16.83 -10.15 -4.80
C CYS A 152 -18.34 -10.37 -4.84
N TRP A 153 -18.97 -9.88 -3.79
CA TRP A 153 -20.42 -9.88 -3.59
C TRP A 153 -21.00 -8.51 -3.92
N GLN A 154 -22.00 -8.48 -4.80
CA GLN A 154 -22.85 -7.31 -4.99
C GLN A 154 -24.10 -7.46 -4.15
N LYS A 155 -24.36 -6.50 -3.24
CA LYS A 155 -25.61 -6.47 -2.49
C LYS A 155 -26.76 -6.17 -3.46
N VAL A 156 -27.78 -7.02 -3.46
CA VAL A 156 -28.98 -6.86 -4.29
C VAL A 156 -30.19 -6.74 -3.37
N ASP A 157 -31.14 -5.89 -3.75
CA ASP A 157 -32.36 -5.73 -2.97
C ASP A 157 -33.17 -7.03 -2.97
N PRO A 158 -33.53 -7.55 -1.78
CA PRO A 158 -34.21 -8.84 -1.65
C PRO A 158 -35.59 -8.85 -2.33
N ALA A 159 -36.21 -7.68 -2.51
CA ALA A 159 -37.48 -7.52 -3.21
C ALA A 159 -37.39 -7.82 -4.73
N LEU A 160 -36.23 -7.62 -5.36
CA LEU A 160 -36.02 -7.93 -6.78
C LEU A 160 -35.73 -9.42 -7.04
N CYS A 161 -35.30 -10.17 -6.02
CA CYS A 161 -34.76 -11.53 -6.15
C CYS A 161 -35.62 -12.61 -5.50
N SER A 162 -36.88 -12.31 -5.14
CA SER A 162 -37.80 -13.26 -4.50
C SER A 162 -38.15 -14.48 -5.37
N ASN A 163 -38.11 -14.32 -6.70
CA ASN A 163 -38.45 -15.38 -7.67
C ASN A 163 -37.27 -16.26 -8.10
N MET A 164 -36.05 -15.99 -7.61
CA MET A 164 -34.84 -16.74 -7.97
C MET A 164 -34.42 -17.68 -6.83
N LEU A 165 -33.81 -18.83 -7.19
CA LEU A 165 -33.32 -19.81 -6.22
C LEU A 165 -32.26 -19.16 -5.30
N GLN A 166 -32.63 -18.91 -4.05
CA GLN A 166 -31.75 -18.32 -3.05
C GLN A 166 -31.08 -19.44 -2.25
N HIS A 167 -29.79 -19.62 -2.44
CA HIS A 167 -29.05 -20.55 -1.60
C HIS A 167 -28.63 -19.89 -0.27
N SER A 168 -28.59 -20.68 0.80
CA SER A 168 -27.96 -20.24 2.05
C SER A 168 -26.44 -20.19 1.85
N TRP A 169 -25.79 -19.12 2.33
CA TRP A 169 -24.34 -19.05 2.26
C TRP A 169 -23.72 -20.18 3.09
N MET A 170 -22.73 -20.86 2.51
CA MET A 170 -21.90 -21.85 3.19
C MET A 170 -20.44 -21.51 2.95
N GLU A 171 -19.62 -21.67 4.00
CA GLU A 171 -18.21 -21.31 4.02
C GLU A 171 -17.36 -22.26 3.14
N GLU A 172 -17.75 -23.51 3.05
CA GLU A 172 -17.03 -24.56 2.30
C GLU A 172 -17.34 -24.59 0.79
N CYS A 173 -18.26 -23.73 0.33
CA CYS A 173 -18.72 -23.73 -1.06
C CYS A 173 -18.13 -22.58 -1.88
N MET A 174 -17.65 -22.88 -3.08
CA MET A 174 -17.30 -21.88 -4.10
C MET A 174 -18.55 -21.52 -4.91
N TRP A 175 -18.91 -20.24 -4.94
CA TRP A 175 -20.11 -19.77 -5.61
C TRP A 175 -19.77 -19.31 -7.04
N PRO A 176 -20.38 -19.90 -8.09
CA PRO A 176 -20.12 -19.49 -9.46
C PRO A 176 -20.78 -18.15 -9.78
N GLN A 177 -20.32 -17.53 -10.87
CA GLN A 177 -20.79 -16.21 -11.30
C GLN A 177 -22.32 -16.15 -11.42
N GLY A 178 -22.92 -15.09 -10.86
CA GLY A 178 -24.35 -14.80 -10.98
C GLY A 178 -25.24 -15.46 -9.92
N VAL A 179 -24.73 -16.38 -9.08
CA VAL A 179 -25.54 -17.03 -8.04
C VAL A 179 -25.91 -16.04 -6.93
N LEU A 180 -27.15 -16.16 -6.47
CA LEU A 180 -27.72 -15.37 -5.38
C LEU A 180 -27.63 -16.16 -4.07
N VAL A 181 -27.01 -15.53 -3.08
CA VAL A 181 -26.80 -16.13 -1.77
C VAL A 181 -27.36 -15.23 -0.69
N LYS A 182 -28.08 -15.83 0.26
CA LYS A 182 -28.64 -15.14 1.42
C LYS A 182 -27.66 -15.23 2.59
N HIS A 183 -27.30 -14.08 3.14
CA HIS A 183 -26.45 -13.96 4.32
C HIS A 183 -26.83 -12.72 5.14
N ASN A 184 -26.95 -12.85 6.47
CA ASN A 184 -27.30 -11.74 7.39
C ASN A 184 -28.48 -10.87 6.91
N LYS A 185 -29.62 -11.50 6.59
CA LYS A 185 -30.88 -10.87 6.11
C LYS A 185 -30.79 -10.11 4.78
N ASN A 186 -29.63 -10.11 4.13
CA ASN A 186 -29.42 -9.48 2.82
C ASN A 186 -29.15 -10.55 1.75
N VAL A 187 -29.42 -10.21 0.50
CA VAL A 187 -29.12 -11.06 -0.67
C VAL A 187 -27.90 -10.48 -1.38
N TYR A 188 -26.97 -11.36 -1.71
CA TYR A 188 -25.74 -11.02 -2.40
C TYR A 188 -25.63 -11.82 -3.70
N LYS A 189 -25.23 -11.15 -4.78
CA LYS A 189 -24.95 -11.75 -6.08
C LYS A 189 -23.44 -11.93 -6.24
N ALA A 190 -23.01 -13.12 -6.68
CA ALA A 190 -21.62 -13.38 -7.02
C ALA A 190 -21.25 -12.69 -8.35
N VAL A 191 -20.21 -11.84 -8.33
CA VAL A 191 -19.78 -11.07 -9.52
C VAL A 191 -18.54 -11.69 -10.19
N GLY A 192 -17.66 -12.32 -9.40
CA GLY A 192 -16.45 -13.00 -9.89
C GLY A 192 -16.74 -14.34 -10.56
N HIS A 193 -15.76 -14.89 -11.29
CA HIS A 193 -15.83 -16.22 -11.91
C HIS A 193 -16.09 -17.32 -10.86
N TYR A 194 -15.36 -17.24 -9.75
CA TYR A 194 -15.59 -18.00 -8.53
C TYR A 194 -15.59 -17.01 -7.36
N ASN A 195 -16.53 -17.15 -6.45
CA ASN A 195 -16.65 -16.27 -5.29
C ASN A 195 -16.54 -17.08 -4.00
N VAL A 196 -15.49 -16.74 -3.25
CA VAL A 196 -15.11 -17.38 -1.99
C VAL A 196 -15.15 -16.38 -0.83
N ALA A 197 -15.25 -15.08 -1.14
CA ALA A 197 -15.34 -14.01 -0.16
C ALA A 197 -16.46 -14.26 0.88
N ILE A 198 -16.26 -13.78 2.11
CA ILE A 198 -17.32 -13.79 3.11
C ILE A 198 -18.27 -12.62 2.79
N PRO A 199 -19.56 -12.89 2.46
CA PRO A 199 -20.53 -11.83 2.22
C PRO A 199 -20.69 -11.00 3.48
N SER A 200 -20.70 -9.68 3.35
CA SER A 200 -20.73 -8.65 4.42
C SER A 200 -19.39 -8.17 5.01
N ASP A 201 -18.25 -8.79 4.70
CA ASP A 201 -16.97 -8.21 5.13
C ASP A 201 -16.48 -7.10 4.18
N MET A 202 -16.40 -5.88 4.73
CA MET A 202 -15.89 -4.70 4.02
C MET A 202 -14.41 -4.83 3.68
N SER A 203 -13.65 -5.63 4.42
CA SER A 203 -12.22 -5.80 4.20
C SER A 203 -11.92 -6.59 2.92
N HIS A 204 -12.70 -7.65 2.66
CA HIS A 204 -12.65 -8.42 1.42
C HIS A 204 -13.14 -7.59 0.22
N PHE A 205 -14.20 -6.80 0.41
CA PHE A 205 -14.69 -5.90 -0.64
C PHE A 205 -13.64 -4.85 -1.03
N ARG A 206 -12.98 -4.21 -0.05
CA ARG A 206 -11.93 -3.20 -0.31
C ARG A 206 -10.72 -3.81 -1.02
N PHE A 207 -10.30 -5.00 -0.59
CA PHE A 207 -9.21 -5.73 -1.21
C PHE A 207 -9.52 -6.04 -2.67
N HIS A 208 -10.68 -6.65 -2.94
CA HIS A 208 -11.12 -6.92 -4.31
C HIS A 208 -11.26 -5.63 -5.13
N PHE A 209 -11.85 -4.56 -4.57
CA PHE A 209 -11.99 -3.30 -5.29
C PHE A 209 -10.62 -2.74 -5.68
N PHE A 210 -9.66 -2.69 -4.77
CA PHE A 210 -8.36 -2.10 -4.99
C PHE A 210 -7.48 -2.93 -5.96
N PHE A 211 -7.54 -4.26 -5.85
CA PHE A 211 -6.70 -5.19 -6.63
C PHE A 211 -7.41 -5.83 -7.83
N SER A 212 -8.69 -5.52 -8.06
CA SER A 212 -9.43 -5.96 -9.26
C SER A 212 -8.75 -5.57 -10.57
N ASN A 213 -8.07 -4.42 -10.58
CA ASN A 213 -7.25 -3.99 -11.70
C ASN A 213 -5.82 -3.73 -11.19
N PRO A 214 -4.82 -4.56 -11.53
CA PRO A 214 -3.44 -4.40 -11.07
C PRO A 214 -2.83 -3.08 -11.55
N LEU A 215 -3.31 -2.58 -12.69
CA LEU A 215 -2.95 -1.27 -13.24
C LEU A 215 -3.39 -0.09 -12.36
N ARG A 216 -4.34 -0.26 -11.44
CA ARG A 216 -4.87 0.84 -10.64
C ARG A 216 -3.81 1.40 -9.69
N VAL A 217 -3.14 0.53 -8.95
CA VAL A 217 -2.06 0.91 -8.03
C VAL A 217 -0.94 1.61 -8.80
N LEU A 218 -0.55 1.01 -9.93
CA LEU A 218 0.51 1.53 -10.78
C LEU A 218 0.16 2.88 -11.42
N ASN A 219 -1.09 3.07 -11.84
CA ASN A 219 -1.59 4.35 -12.35
C ASN A 219 -1.59 5.43 -11.27
N ILE A 220 -1.99 5.11 -10.03
CA ILE A 220 -1.96 6.06 -8.90
C ILE A 220 -0.52 6.50 -8.64
N LEU A 221 0.42 5.55 -8.55
CA LEU A 221 1.84 5.84 -8.35
C LEU A 221 2.43 6.68 -9.49
N THR A 222 2.16 6.30 -10.74
CA THR A 222 2.65 7.02 -11.92
C THR A 222 2.11 8.45 -11.97
N THR A 223 0.84 8.64 -11.59
CA THR A 223 0.21 9.96 -11.55
C THR A 223 0.82 10.82 -10.44
N LEU A 224 0.98 10.27 -9.24
CA LEU A 224 1.63 10.95 -8.11
C LEU A 224 3.05 11.40 -8.47
N GLU A 225 3.84 10.51 -9.05
CA GLU A 225 5.22 10.80 -9.47
C GLU A 225 5.28 11.86 -10.58
N GLY A 226 4.36 11.79 -11.54
CA GLY A 226 4.24 12.81 -12.59
C GLY A 226 3.94 14.20 -12.04
N PHE A 227 3.02 14.31 -11.08
CA PHE A 227 2.74 15.57 -10.39
C PHE A 227 3.96 16.08 -9.60
N LEU A 228 4.69 15.18 -8.93
CA LEU A 228 5.89 15.54 -8.18
C LEU A 228 6.99 16.10 -9.09
N ILE A 229 7.26 15.44 -10.22
CA ILE A 229 8.24 15.89 -11.22
C ILE A 229 7.83 17.24 -11.81
N PHE A 230 6.56 17.43 -12.12
CA PHE A 230 6.06 18.70 -12.65
C PHE A 230 6.25 19.84 -11.63
N TYR A 231 5.94 19.59 -10.36
CA TYR A 231 6.20 20.55 -9.28
C TYR A 231 7.69 20.84 -9.10
N GLN A 232 8.55 19.83 -9.16
CA GLN A 232 10.01 20.00 -9.07
C GLN A 232 10.56 20.83 -10.23
N LEU A 233 10.09 20.59 -11.46
CA LEU A 233 10.45 21.39 -12.63
C LEU A 233 9.99 22.85 -12.50
N TYR A 234 8.75 23.06 -12.05
CA TYR A 234 8.23 24.40 -11.80
C TYR A 234 9.04 25.15 -10.72
N SER A 235 9.36 24.47 -9.62
CA SER A 235 10.18 25.01 -8.53
C SER A 235 11.61 25.34 -9.00
N LEU A 236 12.20 24.48 -9.85
CA LEU A 236 13.52 24.68 -10.43
C LEU A 236 13.57 25.93 -11.31
N LEU A 237 12.56 26.16 -12.16
CA LEU A 237 12.47 27.34 -13.03
C LEU A 237 12.28 28.65 -12.24
N SER A 238 11.60 28.55 -11.09
CA SER A 238 11.30 29.70 -10.23
C SER A 238 12.43 30.00 -9.22
N SER A 239 13.44 29.13 -9.12
CA SER A 239 14.49 29.21 -8.11
C SER A 239 15.65 30.10 -8.55
N GLU A 240 15.82 31.24 -7.89
CA GLU A 240 16.97 32.14 -8.12
C GLU A 240 18.22 31.72 -7.32
N LYS A 241 18.05 30.87 -6.29
CA LYS A 241 19.12 30.45 -5.37
C LYS A 241 19.85 29.22 -5.90
N TRP A 242 21.18 29.27 -5.97
CA TRP A 242 22.01 28.16 -6.46
C TRP A 242 21.85 26.85 -5.66
N HIS A 243 21.76 26.92 -4.34
CA HIS A 243 21.64 25.73 -3.48
C HIS A 243 20.28 25.03 -3.60
N HIS A 244 19.19 25.79 -3.79
CA HIS A 244 17.88 25.23 -4.11
C HIS A 244 17.92 24.50 -5.46
N THR A 245 18.57 25.13 -6.45
CA THR A 245 18.69 24.60 -7.82
C THR A 245 19.42 23.26 -7.85
N ILE A 246 20.57 23.14 -7.18
CA ILE A 246 21.34 21.90 -7.10
C ILE A 246 20.54 20.79 -6.41
N SER A 247 19.87 21.11 -5.30
CA SER A 247 19.08 20.13 -4.53
C SER A 247 17.91 19.57 -5.35
N LEU A 248 17.16 20.47 -6.02
CA LEU A 248 16.06 20.07 -6.90
C LEU A 248 16.55 19.25 -8.09
N ALA A 249 17.67 19.64 -8.70
CA ALA A 249 18.22 18.91 -9.84
C ALA A 249 18.59 17.46 -9.48
N LEU A 250 19.19 17.24 -8.31
CA LEU A 250 19.54 15.90 -7.84
C LEU A 250 18.30 15.02 -7.56
N ILE A 251 17.30 15.58 -6.88
CA ILE A 251 16.05 14.85 -6.61
C ILE A 251 15.31 14.54 -7.91
N LEU A 252 15.22 15.53 -8.81
CA LEU A 252 14.57 15.41 -10.11
C LEU A 252 15.23 14.31 -10.97
N PHE A 253 16.56 14.21 -10.96
CA PHE A 253 17.28 13.16 -11.68
C PHE A 253 16.89 11.76 -11.19
N SER A 254 16.84 11.55 -9.87
CA SER A 254 16.41 10.28 -9.28
C SER A 254 14.94 9.95 -9.62
N ASN A 255 14.06 10.94 -9.51
CA ASN A 255 12.63 10.78 -9.79
C ASN A 255 12.35 10.49 -11.26
N TYR A 256 13.13 11.07 -12.18
CA TYR A 256 12.99 10.77 -13.60
C TYR A 256 13.22 9.29 -13.91
N TYR A 257 14.24 8.68 -13.29
CA TYR A 257 14.48 7.24 -13.42
C TYR A 257 13.34 6.42 -12.80
N ALA A 258 12.87 6.81 -11.60
CA ALA A 258 11.75 6.16 -10.93
C ALA A 258 10.46 6.20 -11.78
N PHE A 259 10.18 7.36 -12.39
CA PHE A 259 9.05 7.55 -13.29
C PHE A 259 9.17 6.69 -14.55
N PHE A 260 10.33 6.69 -15.21
CA PHE A 260 10.56 5.83 -16.37
C PHE A 260 10.31 4.35 -16.05
N LYS A 261 10.78 3.88 -14.89
CA LYS A 261 10.59 2.50 -14.44
C LYS A 261 9.11 2.18 -14.21
N LEU A 262 8.35 3.06 -13.55
CA LEU A 262 6.89 2.90 -13.38
C LEU A 262 6.16 2.84 -14.71
N LEU A 263 6.52 3.72 -15.64
CA LEU A 263 5.88 3.82 -16.94
C LEU A 263 6.15 2.59 -17.80
N ARG A 264 7.39 2.08 -17.77
CA ARG A 264 7.76 0.80 -18.39
C ARG A 264 6.92 -0.33 -17.81
N ASP A 265 6.89 -0.47 -16.49
CA ASP A 265 6.15 -1.55 -15.83
C ASP A 265 4.65 -1.44 -16.14
N ARG A 266 4.09 -0.23 -16.25
CA ARG A 266 2.71 0.04 -16.65
C ARG A 266 2.42 -0.43 -18.06
N ILE A 267 3.29 -0.11 -19.01
CA ILE A 267 3.12 -0.52 -20.41
C ILE A 267 3.22 -2.04 -20.53
N VAL A 268 4.18 -2.67 -19.86
CA VAL A 268 4.39 -4.12 -19.90
C VAL A 268 3.18 -4.86 -19.31
N LEU A 269 2.73 -4.49 -18.11
CA LEU A 269 1.53 -5.08 -17.50
C LEU A 269 0.28 -4.77 -18.32
N GLY A 270 0.16 -3.55 -18.84
CA GLY A 270 -0.97 -3.14 -19.67
C GLY A 270 -1.11 -4.03 -20.90
N LYS A 271 -0.01 -4.26 -21.61
CA LYS A 271 0.01 -5.18 -22.76
C LYS A 271 -0.35 -6.60 -22.34
N ALA A 272 0.24 -7.12 -21.24
CA ALA A 272 -0.03 -8.48 -20.77
C ALA A 272 -1.53 -8.73 -20.51
N TYR A 273 -2.22 -7.81 -19.81
CA TYR A 273 -3.64 -7.97 -19.53
C TYR A 273 -4.55 -7.63 -20.72
N SER A 274 -4.12 -6.76 -21.64
CA SER A 274 -4.85 -6.55 -22.90
C SER A 274 -4.93 -7.83 -23.74
N TYR A 275 -3.86 -8.63 -23.79
CA TYR A 275 -3.89 -9.92 -24.49
C TYR A 275 -4.83 -10.93 -23.84
N THR A 276 -4.84 -11.01 -22.51
CA THR A 276 -5.75 -11.92 -21.77
C THR A 276 -7.23 -11.54 -21.95
N GLY A 277 -7.54 -10.24 -22.02
CA GLY A 277 -8.91 -9.79 -22.27
C GLY A 277 -9.43 -10.15 -23.67
N VAL A 278 -8.55 -10.17 -24.68
CA VAL A 278 -8.91 -10.58 -26.04
C VAL A 278 -9.16 -12.10 -26.10
N SER A 279 -8.33 -12.91 -25.46
CA SER A 279 -8.55 -14.38 -25.43
C SER A 279 -9.86 -14.76 -24.73
N ASP A 280 -10.20 -14.09 -23.63
CA ASP A 280 -11.45 -14.35 -22.90
C ASP A 280 -12.70 -13.93 -23.69
N SER A 281 -12.59 -12.94 -24.56
CA SER A 281 -13.70 -12.49 -25.41
C SER A 281 -13.87 -13.39 -26.64
N GLU A 282 -12.79 -13.92 -27.21
CA GLU A 282 -12.87 -14.96 -28.25
C GLU A 282 -13.42 -16.28 -27.72
N GLN A 283 -13.11 -16.67 -26.48
CA GLN A 283 -13.69 -17.86 -25.84
C GLN A 283 -15.19 -17.72 -25.49
N LYS A 284 -15.70 -16.50 -25.30
CA LYS A 284 -17.13 -16.27 -25.05
C LYS A 284 -17.97 -16.18 -26.33
N LEU A 285 -17.32 -16.05 -27.49
CA LEU A 285 -17.99 -15.92 -28.79
C LEU A 285 -18.10 -17.28 -29.53
N ASN A 286 -17.34 -18.29 -29.09
CA ASN A 286 -17.44 -19.68 -29.53
C ASN A 286 -18.25 -20.52 -28.53
#